data_AF-A0A835THD7-F1
#
_entry.id   AF-A0A835THD7-F1
#
_cell.length_a   1.000
_cell.length_b   1.000
_cell.length_c   1.000
_cell.angle_alpha   90.00
_cell.angle_beta   90.00
_cell.angle_gamma   90.00
#
_symmetry.space_group_name_H-M   'P 1'
#
loop_
_entity.id
_entity.type
_entity.pdbx_description
1 polymer ?
#
loop_
_entity_poly.entity_id
_entity_poly.type
_entity_poly.pdbx_seq_one_letter_code
_entity_poly.pdbx_strand_id
1 'polypeptide(L)'
;MDYNNNNPYLQLAPVPPAATNGHGTNGNRSMGKIYEALNRCGKRVEVATKKAEVYADNIWHHFKVSPSLADAAMARIAQGTKALAEGGHEKVFQQIFEVLPGEKLLNSYACYISTSTGPLIGTLYVSTKKVAFCSEYPFCYYSSTGQQQWMHYKVVVQLDRLRSVNPSSNRVNHSEKYIQIVTTDGREFWFMGFISYDKALKQLCEALQQSRGSSGAKFPEARSS
;
A
#
# COMPACT_ATOMS: atom_id res chain seq x y z
N MET A 1 10.01 -7.37 -21.30
CA MET A 1 10.14 -6.51 -20.11
C MET A 1 11.46 -6.86 -19.47
N ASP A 2 12.38 -5.92 -19.41
CA ASP A 2 13.75 -6.17 -18.97
C ASP A 2 13.79 -6.31 -17.45
N TYR A 3 13.68 -7.54 -16.96
CA TYR A 3 13.64 -7.89 -15.54
C TYR A 3 14.99 -7.73 -14.80
N ASN A 4 15.99 -7.13 -15.44
CA ASN A 4 17.32 -6.93 -14.88
C ASN A 4 17.55 -5.48 -14.43
N ASN A 5 16.62 -4.91 -13.67
CA ASN A 5 16.85 -3.60 -13.07
C ASN A 5 17.31 -3.81 -11.62
N ASN A 6 18.60 -3.57 -11.36
CA ASN A 6 19.25 -3.52 -10.05
C ASN A 6 18.62 -2.43 -9.16
N ASN A 7 17.34 -2.56 -8.81
CA ASN A 7 16.62 -1.64 -7.94
C ASN A 7 16.52 -2.27 -6.53
N PRO A 8 17.37 -1.85 -5.57
CA PRO A 8 17.46 -2.48 -4.26
C PRO A 8 16.21 -2.31 -3.39
N TYR A 9 15.28 -1.45 -3.82
CA TYR A 9 14.04 -1.20 -3.10
C TYR A 9 12.90 -2.10 -3.58
N LEU A 10 13.02 -2.77 -4.73
CA LEU A 10 12.01 -3.69 -5.23
C LEU A 10 12.26 -5.09 -4.68
N GLN A 11 11.26 -5.63 -4.00
CA GLN A 11 11.28 -7.00 -3.50
C GLN A 11 10.20 -7.81 -4.23
N LEU A 12 10.61 -8.93 -4.80
CA LEU A 12 9.70 -9.94 -5.33
C LEU A 12 9.58 -11.06 -4.29
N ALA A 13 8.41 -11.18 -3.68
CA ALA A 13 8.14 -12.22 -2.71
C ALA A 13 7.26 -13.31 -3.34
N PRO A 14 7.75 -14.56 -3.45
CA PRO A 14 6.93 -15.70 -3.84
C PRO A 14 5.70 -15.86 -2.94
N VAL A 15 4.56 -16.21 -3.53
CA VAL A 15 3.44 -16.77 -2.80
C VAL A 15 3.79 -18.22 -2.42
N PRO A 16 3.71 -18.62 -1.12
CA PRO A 16 3.89 -20.01 -0.74
C PRO A 16 2.89 -20.92 -1.48
N PRO A 17 3.30 -22.12 -1.94
CA PRO A 17 2.35 -23.08 -2.47
C PRO A 17 1.35 -23.46 -1.37
N ALA A 18 0.05 -23.33 -1.67
CA ALA A 18 -1.00 -23.74 -0.76
C ALA A 18 -0.81 -25.24 -0.42
N ALA A 19 -0.86 -25.58 0.87
CA ALA A 19 -0.89 -26.97 1.30
C ALA A 19 -2.10 -27.66 0.64
N THR A 20 -1.81 -28.60 -0.25
CA THR A 20 -2.80 -29.42 -0.94
C THR A 20 -3.50 -30.33 0.06
N ASN A 21 -4.65 -29.90 0.57
CA ASN A 21 -5.66 -30.82 1.08
C ASN A 21 -6.72 -30.95 -0.01
N GLY A 22 -6.73 -32.12 -0.66
CA GLY A 22 -7.61 -32.43 -1.76
C GLY A 22 -9.09 -32.42 -1.34
N HIS A 23 -9.88 -31.62 -2.05
CA HIS A 23 -11.24 -32.01 -2.43
C HIS A 23 -11.68 -31.19 -3.64
N GLY A 24 -12.18 -31.89 -4.65
CA GLY A 24 -12.65 -31.32 -5.91
C GLY A 24 -13.93 -30.48 -5.77
N THR A 25 -14.10 -29.61 -6.76
CA THR A 25 -15.36 -29.02 -7.27
C THR A 25 -16.31 -28.30 -6.30
N ASN A 26 -16.34 -26.96 -6.34
CA ASN A 26 -17.55 -26.17 -6.67
C ASN A 26 -17.34 -24.66 -6.39
N GLY A 27 -16.75 -23.96 -7.37
CA GLY A 27 -16.74 -22.50 -7.41
C GLY A 27 -18.09 -21.95 -7.86
N ASN A 28 -19.13 -22.00 -7.02
CA ASN A 28 -20.32 -21.18 -7.26
C ASN A 28 -21.25 -20.91 -6.05
N ARG A 29 -20.93 -21.40 -4.85
CA ARG A 29 -21.87 -21.32 -3.70
C ARG A 29 -21.63 -20.11 -2.77
N SER A 30 -20.53 -19.39 -2.94
CA SER A 30 -20.13 -18.25 -2.09
C SER A 30 -20.71 -16.91 -2.57
N MET A 31 -20.79 -16.69 -3.89
CA MET A 31 -21.27 -15.44 -4.49
C MET A 31 -22.75 -15.15 -4.18
N GLY A 32 -23.61 -16.18 -4.15
CA GLY A 32 -25.05 -16.00 -3.90
C GLY A 32 -25.36 -15.38 -2.54
N LYS A 33 -24.59 -15.72 -1.50
CA LYS A 33 -24.79 -15.18 -0.14
C LYS A 33 -24.35 -13.73 -0.01
N ILE A 34 -23.36 -13.32 -0.82
CA ILE A 34 -22.84 -11.95 -0.84
C ILE A 34 -23.84 -11.01 -1.53
N TYR A 35 -24.43 -11.44 -2.65
CA TYR A 35 -25.50 -10.68 -3.32
C TYR A 35 -26.74 -10.51 -2.44
N GLU A 36 -27.12 -11.55 -1.70
CA GLU A 36 -28.27 -11.50 -0.79
C GLU A 36 -28.02 -10.56 0.40
N ALA A 37 -26.81 -10.54 0.95
CA ALA A 37 -26.40 -9.61 2.00
C ALA A 37 -26.36 -8.15 1.53
N LEU A 38 -25.92 -7.90 0.29
CA LEU A 38 -25.92 -6.57 -0.34
C LEU A 38 -27.34 -6.07 -0.61
N ASN A 39 -28.23 -6.94 -1.11
CA ASN A 39 -29.64 -6.61 -1.31
C ASN A 39 -30.37 -6.31 0.00
N ARG A 40 -29.96 -6.97 1.10
CA ARG A 40 -30.52 -6.72 2.45
C ARG A 40 -30.06 -5.40 3.06
N CYS A 41 -28.90 -4.88 2.67
CA CYS A 41 -28.39 -3.56 3.10
C CYS A 41 -28.96 -2.37 2.30
N GLY A 42 -29.66 -2.62 1.19
CA GLY A 42 -30.21 -1.57 0.31
C GLY A 42 -31.44 -0.83 0.84
N LYS A 43 -32.00 -1.21 1.99
CA LYS A 43 -33.18 -0.56 2.57
C LYS A 43 -32.85 0.13 3.89
N ARG A 44 -32.35 1.36 3.80
CA ARG A 44 -32.62 2.54 4.66
C ARG A 44 -31.48 3.53 4.53
N VAL A 45 -31.71 4.61 3.78
CA VAL A 45 -30.82 5.77 3.73
C VAL A 45 -31.66 7.00 4.01
N GLU A 46 -31.40 7.67 5.12
CA GLU A 46 -31.62 9.12 5.19
C GLU A 46 -30.56 9.80 6.07
N VAL A 47 -29.95 10.81 5.45
CA VAL A 47 -29.27 12.02 5.97
C VAL A 47 -28.04 11.88 6.88
N ALA A 48 -26.87 12.17 6.30
CA ALA A 48 -25.79 12.91 6.96
C ALA A 48 -24.86 13.56 5.91
N THR A 49 -25.23 14.77 5.48
CA THR A 49 -24.58 15.58 4.43
C THR A 49 -23.35 16.34 4.92
N LYS A 50 -22.41 16.61 4.00
CA LYS A 50 -21.11 17.30 4.09
C LYS A 50 -19.87 16.47 4.46
N LYS A 51 -19.94 15.49 5.36
CA LYS A 51 -18.80 14.59 5.62
C LYS A 51 -18.71 13.47 4.58
N ALA A 52 -19.85 13.01 4.08
CA ALA A 52 -19.93 11.96 3.07
C ALA A 52 -19.40 12.38 1.69
N GLU A 53 -19.47 13.67 1.34
CA GLU A 53 -19.02 14.19 0.04
C GLU A 53 -17.50 14.06 -0.13
N VAL A 54 -16.71 14.43 0.90
CA VAL A 54 -15.25 14.25 0.89
C VAL A 54 -14.84 12.77 0.85
N TYR A 55 -15.63 11.89 1.49
CA TYR A 55 -15.41 10.44 1.41
C TYR A 55 -15.80 9.89 0.02
N ALA A 56 -16.88 10.37 -0.58
CA ALA A 56 -17.32 9.98 -1.91
C ALA A 56 -16.34 10.44 -2.99
N ASP A 57 -15.80 11.65 -2.91
CA ASP A 57 -14.81 12.17 -3.86
C ASP A 57 -13.49 11.39 -3.82
N ASN A 58 -12.99 11.08 -2.61
CA ASN A 58 -11.78 10.29 -2.43
C ASN A 58 -11.95 8.84 -2.92
N ILE A 59 -13.15 8.25 -2.70
CA ILE A 59 -13.52 6.93 -3.25
C ILE A 59 -13.63 7.00 -4.78
N TRP A 60 -14.23 8.06 -5.32
CA TRP A 60 -14.40 8.25 -6.76
C TRP A 60 -13.07 8.44 -7.49
N HIS A 61 -12.09 9.09 -6.86
CA HIS A 61 -10.75 9.21 -7.44
C HIS A 61 -9.96 7.90 -7.41
N HIS A 62 -10.10 7.12 -6.34
CA HIS A 62 -9.57 5.76 -6.30
C HIS A 62 -10.15 4.90 -7.44
N PHE A 63 -11.42 5.13 -7.80
CA PHE A 63 -12.04 4.46 -8.95
C PHE A 63 -11.53 4.91 -10.31
N LYS A 64 -11.28 6.21 -10.50
CA LYS A 64 -10.75 6.76 -11.76
C LYS A 64 -9.32 6.34 -12.07
N VAL A 65 -8.50 6.11 -11.04
CA VAL A 65 -7.10 5.65 -11.20
C VAL A 65 -7.05 4.15 -11.53
N SER A 66 -8.08 3.38 -11.17
CA SER A 66 -8.16 1.96 -11.47
C SER A 66 -8.52 1.73 -12.94
N PRO A 67 -7.88 0.78 -13.64
CA PRO A 67 -8.39 0.29 -14.93
C PRO A 67 -9.80 -0.31 -14.82
N SER A 68 -10.20 -0.73 -13.61
CA SER A 68 -11.47 -1.40 -13.32
C SER A 68 -12.01 -0.99 -11.93
N LEU A 69 -13.24 -0.46 -11.93
CA LEU A 69 -13.98 -0.10 -10.72
C LEU A 69 -14.23 -1.31 -9.80
N ALA A 70 -14.58 -2.45 -10.40
CA ALA A 70 -14.86 -3.68 -9.67
C ALA A 70 -13.61 -4.21 -8.98
N ASP A 71 -12.45 -4.16 -9.64
CA ASP A 71 -11.18 -4.63 -9.07
C ASP A 71 -10.74 -3.74 -7.91
N ALA A 72 -10.94 -2.43 -8.03
CA ALA A 72 -10.71 -1.49 -6.93
C ALA A 72 -11.60 -1.82 -5.73
N ALA A 73 -12.91 -2.02 -5.94
CA ALA A 73 -13.83 -2.38 -4.86
C ALA A 73 -13.46 -3.73 -4.20
N MET A 74 -13.08 -4.73 -5.01
CA MET A 74 -12.66 -6.04 -4.53
C MET A 74 -11.36 -5.98 -3.72
N ALA A 75 -10.37 -5.22 -4.18
CA ALA A 75 -9.11 -5.02 -3.47
C ALA A 75 -9.34 -4.38 -2.09
N ARG A 76 -10.31 -3.46 -1.99
CA ARG A 76 -10.68 -2.85 -0.71
C ARG A 76 -11.32 -3.83 0.26
N ILE A 77 -12.21 -4.69 -0.25
CA ILE A 77 -12.80 -5.77 0.55
C ILE A 77 -11.70 -6.73 1.01
N ALA A 78 -10.76 -7.08 0.12
CA ALA A 78 -9.62 -7.93 0.46
C ALA A 78 -8.75 -7.30 1.54
N GLN A 79 -8.37 -6.03 1.42
CA GLN A 79 -7.57 -5.29 2.41
C GLN A 79 -8.24 -5.28 3.80
N GLY A 80 -9.54 -4.95 3.85
CA GLY A 80 -10.30 -4.92 5.10
C GLY A 80 -10.42 -6.31 5.73
N THR A 81 -10.73 -7.32 4.91
CA THR A 81 -10.86 -8.71 5.37
C THR A 81 -9.53 -9.26 5.88
N LYS A 82 -8.42 -8.97 5.18
CA LYS A 82 -7.07 -9.37 5.55
C LYS A 82 -6.67 -8.78 6.89
N ALA A 83 -6.88 -7.47 7.08
CA ALA A 83 -6.60 -6.82 8.36
C ALA A 83 -7.43 -7.42 9.51
N LEU A 84 -8.69 -7.77 9.29
CA LEU A 84 -9.51 -8.42 10.31
C LEU A 84 -9.04 -9.85 10.61
N ALA A 85 -8.79 -10.66 9.58
CA ALA A 85 -8.38 -12.05 9.72
C ALA A 85 -7.00 -12.21 10.36
N GLU A 86 -6.05 -11.34 10.01
CA GLU A 86 -4.69 -11.38 10.52
C GLU A 86 -4.56 -10.66 11.87
N GLY A 87 -5.62 -10.00 12.37
CA GLY A 87 -5.68 -9.38 13.70
C GLY A 87 -5.12 -7.97 13.78
N GLY A 88 -5.22 -7.20 12.70
CA GLY A 88 -4.89 -5.78 12.57
C GLY A 88 -3.80 -5.49 11.54
N HIS A 89 -3.72 -4.25 11.09
CA HIS A 89 -2.73 -3.81 10.09
C HIS A 89 -1.27 -4.01 10.52
N GLU A 90 -0.99 -3.93 11.83
CA GLU A 90 0.33 -4.23 12.39
C GLU A 90 0.73 -5.69 12.10
N LYS A 91 -0.14 -6.66 12.41
CA LYS A 91 0.15 -8.07 12.14
C LYS A 91 0.31 -8.36 10.65
N VAL A 92 -0.53 -7.73 9.81
CA VAL A 92 -0.41 -7.80 8.35
C VAL A 92 0.97 -7.30 7.90
N PHE A 93 1.40 -6.15 8.41
CA PHE A 93 2.71 -5.57 8.09
C PHE A 93 3.85 -6.52 8.47
N GLN A 94 3.81 -7.09 9.68
CA GLN A 94 4.84 -8.00 10.19
C GLN A 94 4.90 -9.33 9.42
N GLN A 95 3.78 -9.77 8.83
CA GLN A 95 3.76 -10.97 7.98
C GLN A 95 4.29 -10.68 6.57
N ILE A 96 4.07 -9.48 6.04
CA ILE A 96 4.46 -9.11 4.68
C ILE A 96 5.94 -8.71 4.60
N PHE A 97 6.44 -8.01 5.62
CA PHE A 97 7.78 -7.44 5.64
C PHE A 97 8.57 -7.95 6.84
N GLU A 98 9.87 -8.16 6.62
CA GLU A 98 10.80 -8.33 7.73
C GLU A 98 10.74 -7.10 8.65
N VAL A 99 10.66 -7.31 9.95
CA VAL A 99 10.51 -6.24 10.95
C VAL A 99 11.86 -6.01 11.63
N LEU A 100 12.36 -4.79 11.59
CA LEU A 100 13.62 -4.43 12.23
C LEU A 100 13.45 -4.32 13.76
N PRO A 101 14.52 -4.50 14.55
CA PRO A 101 14.45 -4.34 16.01
C PRO A 101 13.86 -2.97 16.43
N GLY A 102 12.81 -3.02 17.25
CA GLY A 102 12.10 -1.82 17.72
C GLY A 102 11.26 -1.09 16.66
N GLU A 103 11.11 -1.67 15.47
CA GLU A 103 10.22 -1.16 14.44
C GLU A 103 8.75 -1.32 14.85
N LYS A 104 7.96 -0.27 14.64
CA LYS A 104 6.51 -0.25 14.89
C LYS A 104 5.80 0.32 13.68
N LEU A 105 4.67 -0.26 13.27
CA LEU A 105 3.83 0.38 12.27
C LEU A 105 3.23 1.66 12.86
N LEU A 106 3.29 2.74 12.09
CA LEU A 106 2.62 3.98 12.45
C LEU A 106 1.22 4.03 11.84
N ASN A 107 1.12 3.74 10.53
CA ASN A 107 -0.17 3.64 9.85
C ASN A 107 -0.07 2.91 8.50
N SER A 108 -1.22 2.57 7.93
CA SER A 108 -1.36 2.02 6.58
C SER A 108 -2.38 2.81 5.75
N TYR A 109 -2.13 2.92 4.45
CA TYR A 109 -2.92 3.70 3.52
C TYR A 109 -3.11 2.92 2.22
N ALA A 110 -4.36 2.73 1.80
CA ALA A 110 -4.60 2.22 0.46
C ALA A 110 -4.37 3.29 -0.59
N CYS A 111 -3.67 2.89 -1.63
CA CYS A 111 -3.26 3.74 -2.73
C CYS A 111 -2.85 2.88 -3.93
N TYR A 112 -2.42 3.56 -4.99
CA TYR A 112 -1.79 2.97 -6.14
C TYR A 112 -0.33 3.42 -6.20
N ILE A 113 0.54 2.55 -6.70
CA ILE A 113 1.90 2.93 -7.14
C ILE A 113 1.94 2.98 -8.67
N SER A 114 2.54 4.03 -9.22
CA SER A 114 2.80 4.13 -10.65
C SER A 114 3.91 3.16 -11.05
N THR A 115 3.66 2.34 -12.06
CA THR A 115 4.67 1.48 -12.68
C THR A 115 4.70 1.69 -14.19
N SER A 116 5.70 1.14 -14.88
CA SER A 116 5.80 1.20 -16.34
C SER A 116 4.63 0.52 -17.06
N THR A 117 3.93 -0.38 -16.38
CA THR A 117 2.74 -1.08 -16.89
C THR A 117 1.44 -0.46 -16.40
N GLY A 118 1.51 0.71 -15.76
CA GLY A 118 0.38 1.42 -15.19
C GLY A 118 0.29 1.36 -13.66
N PRO A 119 -0.76 1.94 -13.07
CA PRO A 119 -0.95 1.97 -11.63
C PRO A 119 -1.26 0.58 -11.06
N LEU A 120 -0.56 0.18 -9.98
CA LEU A 120 -0.85 -1.04 -9.23
C LEU A 120 -1.48 -0.70 -7.89
N ILE A 121 -2.66 -1.28 -7.62
CA ILE A 121 -3.35 -1.14 -6.34
C ILE A 121 -2.62 -1.87 -5.21
N GLY A 122 -2.54 -1.25 -4.05
CA GLY A 122 -1.89 -1.83 -2.88
C GLY A 122 -2.09 -1.04 -1.60
N THR A 123 -1.29 -1.41 -0.62
CA THR A 123 -1.23 -0.75 0.68
C THR A 123 0.17 -0.18 0.90
N LEU A 124 0.24 1.12 1.19
CA LEU A 124 1.42 1.81 1.68
C LEU A 124 1.44 1.76 3.22
N TYR A 125 2.47 1.19 3.78
CA TYR A 125 2.77 1.11 5.21
C TYR A 125 3.85 2.13 5.56
N VAL A 126 3.62 2.89 6.62
CA VAL A 126 4.62 3.80 7.19
C VAL A 126 4.92 3.31 8.60
N SER A 127 6.17 2.94 8.85
CA SER A 127 6.66 2.51 10.16
C SER A 127 7.65 3.53 10.74
N THR A 128 8.11 3.29 11.96
CA THR A 128 9.20 4.07 12.57
C THR A 128 10.56 3.89 11.89
N LYS A 129 10.69 2.97 10.92
CA LYS A 129 11.98 2.63 10.27
C LYS A 129 11.93 2.62 8.75
N LYS A 130 10.78 2.41 8.12
CA LYS A 130 10.65 2.33 6.66
C LYS A 130 9.30 2.82 6.15
N VAL A 131 9.30 3.20 4.88
CA VAL A 131 8.09 3.28 4.06
C VAL A 131 8.08 2.05 3.16
N ALA A 132 7.00 1.28 3.19
CA ALA A 132 6.89 0.05 2.43
C ALA A 132 5.55 -0.03 1.70
N PHE A 133 5.53 -0.59 0.50
CA PHE A 133 4.34 -0.82 -0.30
C PHE A 133 4.23 -2.30 -0.67
N CYS A 134 3.03 -2.84 -0.70
CA CYS A 134 2.72 -4.17 -1.24
C CYS A 134 1.48 -4.09 -2.12
N SER A 135 1.53 -4.69 -3.32
CA SER A 135 0.34 -4.87 -4.15
C SER A 135 -0.68 -5.78 -3.47
N GLU A 136 -1.97 -5.58 -3.74
CA GLU A 136 -3.02 -6.47 -3.21
C GLU A 136 -3.09 -7.80 -3.97
N TYR A 137 -2.88 -7.74 -5.28
CA TYR A 137 -2.89 -8.92 -6.13
C TYR A 137 -1.46 -9.33 -6.47
N PRO A 138 -1.14 -10.63 -6.39
CA PRO A 138 0.08 -11.14 -6.95
C PRO A 138 -0.03 -11.16 -8.48
N PHE A 139 1.08 -10.94 -9.16
CA PHE A 139 1.19 -11.12 -10.60
C PHE A 139 1.93 -12.43 -10.90
N CYS A 140 1.58 -13.02 -12.05
CA CYS A 140 2.19 -14.25 -12.54
C CYS A 140 3.52 -13.92 -13.23
N TYR A 141 4.59 -14.58 -12.80
CA TYR A 141 5.92 -14.54 -13.42
C TYR A 141 6.32 -15.96 -13.84
N TYR A 142 6.95 -16.08 -15.01
CA TYR A 142 7.56 -17.33 -15.46
C TYR A 142 9.07 -17.26 -15.22
N SER A 143 9.60 -18.18 -14.43
CA SER A 143 11.05 -18.32 -14.26
C SER A 143 11.73 -18.65 -15.60
N SER A 144 13.06 -18.49 -15.67
CA SER A 144 13.87 -18.97 -16.80
C SER A 144 13.75 -20.49 -17.01
N THR A 145 13.27 -21.22 -15.99
CA THR A 145 12.98 -22.66 -16.04
C THR A 145 11.52 -22.97 -16.45
N GLY A 146 10.72 -21.96 -16.80
CA GLY A 146 9.33 -22.10 -17.23
C GLY A 146 8.33 -22.35 -16.10
N GLN A 147 8.77 -22.28 -14.83
CA GLN A 147 7.88 -22.44 -13.69
C GLN A 147 7.09 -21.16 -13.41
N GLN A 148 5.78 -21.32 -13.25
CA GLN A 148 4.88 -20.24 -12.88
C GLN A 148 5.01 -19.92 -11.38
N GLN A 149 5.32 -18.67 -11.07
CA GLN A 149 5.41 -18.17 -9.71
C GLN A 149 4.56 -16.90 -9.55
N TRP A 150 3.72 -16.90 -8.53
CA TRP A 150 2.93 -15.74 -8.15
C TRP A 150 3.77 -14.87 -7.22
N MET A 151 3.90 -13.58 -7.55
CA MET A 151 4.71 -12.64 -6.79
C MET A 151 3.94 -11.36 -6.50
N HIS A 152 4.10 -10.83 -5.29
CA HIS A 152 3.61 -9.48 -4.99
C HIS A 152 4.65 -8.43 -5.37
N TYR A 153 4.19 -7.31 -5.91
CA TYR A 153 5.04 -6.15 -6.15
C TYR A 153 5.25 -5.43 -4.81
N LYS A 154 6.49 -5.42 -4.30
CA LYS A 154 6.83 -4.73 -3.07
C LYS A 154 7.88 -3.66 -3.29
N VAL A 155 7.70 -2.53 -2.60
CA VAL A 155 8.71 -1.46 -2.47
C VAL A 155 9.05 -1.32 -1.01
N VAL A 156 10.33 -1.26 -0.65
CA VAL A 156 10.77 -1.03 0.74
C VAL A 156 11.86 0.03 0.75
N VAL A 157 11.57 1.20 1.32
CA VAL A 157 12.51 2.32 1.47
C VAL A 157 12.72 2.59 2.96
N GLN A 158 13.93 2.30 3.46
CA GLN A 158 14.30 2.67 4.82
C GLN A 158 14.33 4.21 4.97
N LEU A 159 13.92 4.73 6.14
CA LEU A 159 13.76 6.17 6.35
C LEU A 159 15.08 6.95 6.30
N ASP A 160 16.22 6.30 6.50
CA ASP A 160 17.56 6.87 6.32
C ASP A 160 17.94 7.05 4.84
N ARG A 161 17.34 6.25 3.95
CA ARG A 161 17.45 6.37 2.49
C ARG A 161 16.36 7.23 1.87
N LEU A 162 15.43 7.75 2.66
CA LEU A 162 14.38 8.65 2.19
C LEU A 162 14.90 10.08 2.09
N ARG A 163 15.02 10.62 0.87
CA ARG A 163 15.49 11.99 0.61
C ARG A 163 14.37 13.01 0.74
N SER A 164 13.22 12.79 0.11
CA SER A 164 12.11 13.74 0.16
C SER A 164 10.76 13.08 -0.08
N VAL A 165 9.73 13.74 0.43
CA VAL A 165 8.32 13.43 0.19
C VAL A 165 7.70 14.70 -0.38
N ASN A 166 7.32 14.67 -1.66
CA ASN A 166 6.82 15.84 -2.37
C ASN A 166 5.35 15.63 -2.78
N PRO A 167 4.42 16.49 -2.34
CA PRO A 167 3.06 16.49 -2.88
C PRO A 167 3.07 17.03 -4.31
N SER A 168 2.21 16.47 -5.16
CA SER A 168 1.98 16.95 -6.52
C SER A 168 0.51 16.78 -6.91
N SER A 169 0.06 17.47 -7.95
CA SER A 169 -1.30 17.33 -8.49
C SER A 169 -1.27 17.35 -10.02
N ASN A 170 -2.25 16.71 -10.66
CA ASN A 170 -2.36 16.73 -12.11
C ASN A 170 -2.64 18.17 -12.56
N ARG A 171 -1.91 18.63 -13.57
CA ARG A 171 -2.02 20.00 -14.11
C ARG A 171 -3.38 20.29 -14.75
N VAL A 172 -4.04 19.25 -15.27
CA VAL A 172 -5.35 19.35 -15.93
C VAL A 172 -6.45 19.02 -14.94
N ASN A 173 -6.23 18.02 -14.08
CA ASN A 173 -7.19 17.60 -13.08
C ASN A 173 -6.65 17.77 -11.65
N HIS A 174 -6.75 18.96 -11.07
CA HIS A 174 -6.23 19.25 -9.72
C HIS A 174 -6.76 18.36 -8.59
N SER A 175 -7.85 17.63 -8.86
CA SER A 175 -8.42 16.66 -7.92
C SER A 175 -7.58 15.37 -7.85
N GLU A 176 -6.81 15.05 -8.90
CA GLU A 176 -5.81 13.98 -8.89
C GLU A 176 -4.55 14.42 -8.17
N LYS A 177 -4.40 13.93 -6.94
CA LYS A 177 -3.25 14.21 -6.09
C LYS A 177 -2.28 13.03 -6.07
N TYR A 178 -1.00 13.36 -6.08
CA TYR A 178 0.12 12.42 -6.05
C TYR A 178 1.03 12.71 -4.86
N ILE A 179 1.71 11.68 -4.39
CA ILE A 179 2.83 11.80 -3.46
C ILE A 179 4.04 11.16 -4.13
N GLN A 180 5.08 11.96 -4.36
CA GLN A 180 6.37 11.50 -4.85
C GLN A 180 7.28 11.21 -3.66
N ILE A 181 7.85 10.01 -3.64
CA ILE A 181 8.89 9.59 -2.70
C ILE A 181 10.20 9.50 -3.46
N VAL A 182 11.21 10.25 -3.00
CA VAL A 182 12.55 10.27 -3.63
C VAL A 182 13.56 9.69 -2.66
N THR A 183 14.39 8.77 -3.13
CA THR A 183 15.45 8.14 -2.34
C THR A 183 16.78 8.91 -2.42
N THR A 184 17.71 8.62 -1.53
CA THR A 184 19.04 9.25 -1.50
C THR A 184 19.88 8.94 -2.74
N ASP A 185 19.64 7.81 -3.42
CA ASP A 185 20.23 7.46 -4.73
C ASP A 185 19.43 7.99 -5.93
N GLY A 186 18.41 8.82 -5.71
CA GLY A 186 17.69 9.54 -6.76
C GLY A 186 16.59 8.74 -7.46
N ARG A 187 16.18 7.59 -6.92
CA ARG A 187 15.01 6.85 -7.44
C ARG A 187 13.73 7.49 -6.94
N GLU A 188 12.70 7.39 -7.77
CA GLU A 188 11.41 8.01 -7.51
C GLU A 188 10.30 6.96 -7.52
N PHE A 189 9.41 7.07 -6.54
CA PHE A 189 8.18 6.28 -6.45
C PHE A 189 7.00 7.22 -6.37
N TRP A 190 6.05 7.04 -7.30
CA TRP A 190 4.88 7.89 -7.42
C TRP A 190 3.65 7.16 -6.92
N PHE A 191 3.05 7.67 -5.86
CA PHE A 191 1.83 7.12 -5.28
C PHE A 191 0.64 8.03 -5.55
N MET A 192 -0.53 7.43 -5.75
CA MET A 192 -1.74 8.15 -6.16
C MET A 192 -3.01 7.44 -5.68
N GLY A 193 -4.17 8.08 -5.86
CA GLY A 193 -5.46 7.49 -5.53
C GLY A 193 -5.63 7.19 -4.03
N PHE A 194 -4.98 7.96 -3.16
CA PHE A 194 -5.12 7.79 -1.72
C PHE A 194 -6.53 8.13 -1.26
N ILE A 195 -7.16 7.21 -0.51
CA ILE A 195 -8.44 7.50 0.17
C ILE A 195 -8.27 8.56 1.26
N SER A 196 -7.09 8.61 1.86
CA SER A 196 -6.75 9.54 2.95
C SER A 196 -5.46 10.28 2.63
N TYR A 197 -5.44 10.98 1.49
CA TYR A 197 -4.26 11.69 0.97
C TYR A 197 -3.58 12.57 2.02
N ASP A 198 -4.33 13.48 2.64
CA ASP A 198 -3.73 14.46 3.56
C ASP A 198 -3.15 13.79 4.81
N LYS A 199 -3.77 12.68 5.28
CA LYS A 199 -3.23 11.89 6.40
C LYS A 199 -1.96 11.14 5.99
N ALA A 200 -1.96 10.53 4.80
CA ALA A 200 -0.79 9.83 4.28
C ALA A 200 0.40 10.78 4.09
N LEU A 201 0.17 11.94 3.46
CA LEU A 201 1.20 12.96 3.27
C LEU A 201 1.76 13.46 4.60
N LYS A 202 0.88 13.82 5.55
CA LYS A 202 1.28 14.25 6.89
C LYS A 202 2.16 13.20 7.57
N GLN A 203 1.73 11.94 7.59
CA GLN A 203 2.45 10.85 8.22
C GLN A 203 3.83 10.61 7.60
N LEU A 204 3.93 10.67 6.26
CA LEU A 204 5.18 10.51 5.53
C LEU A 204 6.15 11.66 5.84
N CYS A 205 5.66 12.90 5.87
CA CYS A 205 6.46 14.06 6.23
C CYS A 205 6.97 13.99 7.67
N GLU A 206 6.11 13.61 8.62
CA GLU A 206 6.49 13.43 10.03
C GLU A 206 7.54 12.33 10.20
N ALA A 207 7.37 11.18 9.54
CA ALA A 207 8.33 10.08 9.59
C ALA A 207 9.71 10.49 9.03
N LEU A 208 9.75 11.27 7.94
CA LEU A 208 10.98 11.82 7.37
C LEU A 208 11.66 12.84 8.30
N GLN A 209 10.89 13.69 8.97
CA GLN A 209 11.44 14.66 9.93
C GLN A 209 12.02 13.97 11.16
N GLN A 210 11.32 12.96 11.69
CA GLN A 210 11.76 12.17 12.84
C GLN A 210 13.06 11.42 12.55
N SER A 211 13.20 10.80 11.37
CA SER A 211 14.43 10.08 11.01
C SER A 211 15.65 11.01 10.95
N ARG A 212 15.45 12.25 10.53
CA ARG A 212 16.49 13.30 10.52
C ARG A 212 16.82 13.82 11.91
N GLY A 213 15.80 14.03 12.75
CA GLY A 213 15.98 14.49 14.13
C GLY A 213 16.69 13.47 15.02
N SER A 214 16.43 12.17 14.83
CA SER A 214 17.13 11.10 15.55
C SER A 214 18.60 10.92 15.14
N SER A 215 19.00 11.44 13.99
CA SER A 215 20.38 11.37 13.49
C SER A 215 21.29 12.48 14.04
N GLY A 216 20.73 13.47 14.76
CA GLY A 216 21.43 14.65 15.28
C GLY A 216 21.86 14.60 16.75
N ALA A 217 21.49 13.57 17.51
CA ALA A 217 21.87 13.47 18.93
C ALA A 217 23.22 12.74 19.10
N LYS A 218 24.32 13.41 18.73
CA LYS A 218 25.63 13.14 19.34
C LYS A 218 25.87 14.19 20.42
N PHE A 219 25.64 13.80 21.68
CA PHE A 219 26.19 14.53 22.82
C PHE A 219 27.72 14.36 22.80
N PRO A 220 28.52 15.44 22.85
CA PRO A 220 29.83 15.36 23.46
C PRO A 220 29.65 15.46 24.98
N GLU A 221 29.99 14.38 25.65
CA GLU A 221 30.23 14.33 27.09
C GLU A 221 31.48 15.17 27.45
N ALA A 222 31.45 15.72 28.66
CA ALA A 222 32.24 16.85 29.15
C ALA A 222 33.77 16.66 29.17
N ARG A 223 34.48 17.80 29.25
CA ARG A 223 35.63 17.92 30.16
C ARG A 223 35.52 19.21 30.96
N SER A 224 35.27 19.04 32.26
CA SER A 224 35.57 20.02 33.29
C SER A 224 37.08 20.20 33.41
N SER A 225 37.53 21.44 33.55
CA SER A 225 38.73 21.84 34.29
C SER A 225 38.47 23.23 34.85
#